data_AF-A0A3L7LTU5-F1
#
_entry.id   AF-A0A3L7LTU5-F1
#
_cell.length_a   1.000
_cell.length_b   1.000
_cell.length_c   1.000
_cell.angle_alpha   90.00
_cell.angle_beta   90.00
_cell.angle_gamma   90.00
#
_symmetry.space_group_name_H-M   'P 1'
#
loop_
_entity.id
_entity.type
_entity.pdbx_description
1 polymer ?
#
loop_
_entity_poly.entity_id
_entity_poly.type
_entity_poly.pdbx_seq_one_letter_code
_entity_poly.pdbx_strand_id
1 'polypeptide(L)' 'RLSQAKRMLARGGMPAADVAAAAGLTDQAHLTRAFELRYGTTPVRYQKQVLPTEL' A
#
# COMPACT_ATOMS: atom_id res chain seq x y z
N ARG A 1 -7.03 -4.21 -8.47
CA ARG A 1 -5.73 -4.45 -7.79
C ARG A 1 -5.28 -3.22 -7.00
N LEU A 2 -4.87 -2.09 -7.62
CA LEU A 2 -4.39 -0.91 -6.86
C LEU A 2 -5.42 -0.25 -5.92
N SER A 3 -6.71 -0.22 -6.28
CA SER A 3 -7.77 0.30 -5.41
C SER A 3 -7.98 -0.59 -4.18
N GLN A 4 -7.85 -1.92 -4.34
CA GLN A 4 -7.88 -2.88 -3.25
C GLN A 4 -6.65 -2.74 -2.35
N ALA A 5 -5.45 -2.66 -2.92
CA ALA A 5 -4.22 -2.41 -2.17
C ALA A 5 -4.32 -1.13 -1.32
N LYS A 6 -4.83 -0.03 -1.90
CA LYS A 6 -5.07 1.23 -1.16
C LYS A 6 -5.99 1.02 0.05
N ARG A 7 -7.10 0.29 -0.10
CA ARG A 7 -8.01 -0.01 1.02
C ARG A 7 -7.34 -0.87 2.10
N MET A 8 -6.50 -1.83 1.71
CA MET A 8 -5.79 -2.68 2.66
C MET A 8 -4.73 -1.90 3.43
N LEU A 9 -3.94 -1.06 2.74
CA LEU A 9 -2.99 -0.16 3.38
C LEU A 9 -3.66 0.76 4.39
N ALA A 10 -4.84 1.29 4.04
CA ALA A 10 -5.61 2.18 4.92
C ALA A 10 -6.23 1.48 6.14
N ARG A 11 -6.46 0.16 6.07
CA ARG A 11 -6.89 -0.63 7.23
C ARG A 11 -5.75 -0.94 8.20
N GLY A 12 -4.51 -0.95 7.70
CA GLY A 12 -3.35 -1.34 8.50
C GLY A 12 -3.28 -2.83 8.78
N GLY A 13 -2.38 -3.19 9.69
CA GLY A 13 -2.17 -4.58 10.12
C GLY A 13 -1.45 -5.48 9.12
N MET A 14 -1.04 -4.95 7.96
CA MET A 14 -0.35 -5.71 6.92
C MET A 14 0.79 -4.89 6.29
N PRO A 15 2.02 -5.43 6.21
CA PRO A 15 3.12 -4.84 5.45
C PRO A 15 2.80 -4.65 3.97
N ALA A 16 3.41 -3.66 3.32
CA ALA A 16 3.17 -3.38 1.90
C ALA A 16 3.49 -4.58 0.97
N ALA A 17 4.45 -5.43 1.33
CA ALA A 17 4.76 -6.66 0.59
C ALA A 17 3.59 -7.65 0.60
N ASP A 18 3.01 -7.90 1.76
CA ASP A 18 1.87 -8.80 1.92
C ASP A 18 0.61 -8.22 1.25
N VAL A 19 0.45 -6.88 1.29
CA VAL A 19 -0.61 -6.20 0.54
C VAL A 19 -0.44 -6.41 -0.97
N ALA A 20 0.78 -6.41 -1.49
CA ALA A 20 1.03 -6.66 -2.92
C ALA A 20 0.53 -8.06 -3.31
N ALA A 21 0.95 -9.09 -2.57
CA ALA A 21 0.51 -10.47 -2.80
C ALA A 21 -1.02 -10.59 -2.71
N ALA A 22 -1.64 -10.06 -1.65
CA ALA A 22 -3.07 -10.15 -1.42
C ALA A 22 -3.92 -9.35 -2.43
N ALA A 23 -3.36 -8.30 -3.04
CA ALA A 23 -4.01 -7.52 -4.10
C ALA A 23 -3.77 -8.09 -5.51
N GLY A 24 -3.05 -9.22 -5.63
CA GLY A 24 -2.73 -9.89 -6.89
C GLY A 24 -1.62 -9.22 -7.71
N LEU A 25 -0.66 -8.59 -7.04
CA LEU A 25 0.55 -8.03 -7.64
C LEU A 25 1.74 -8.96 -7.39
N THR A 26 2.69 -8.95 -8.31
CA THR A 26 3.83 -9.88 -8.32
C THR A 26 4.72 -9.72 -7.08
N ASP A 27 4.98 -8.48 -6.69
CA ASP A 27 5.84 -8.14 -5.55
C ASP A 27 5.58 -6.70 -5.06
N GLN A 28 6.27 -6.34 -3.98
CA GLN A 28 6.21 -5.00 -3.42
C GLN A 28 6.74 -3.92 -4.38
N ALA A 29 7.75 -4.19 -5.21
CA ALA A 29 8.31 -3.20 -6.12
C ALA A 29 7.31 -2.81 -7.22
N HIS A 30 6.55 -3.78 -7.74
CA HIS A 30 5.42 -3.56 -8.64
C HIS A 30 4.33 -2.73 -7.98
N LEU A 31 3.98 -3.04 -6.72
CA LEU A 31 3.04 -2.22 -5.96
C LEU A 31 3.55 -0.78 -5.82
N THR A 32 4.80 -0.57 -5.40
CA THR A 32 5.39 0.76 -5.21
C THR A 32 5.33 1.59 -6.49
N ARG A 33 5.85 1.07 -7.60
CA ARG A 33 5.84 1.78 -8.90
C ARG A 33 4.43 2.13 -9.35
N ALA A 34 3.52 1.15 -9.34
CA ALA A 34 2.17 1.35 -9.84
C ALA A 34 1.33 2.26 -8.91
N PHE A 35 1.58 2.22 -7.60
CA PHE A 35 0.90 3.07 -6.62
C PHE A 35 1.39 4.51 -6.69
N GLU A 36 2.71 4.74 -6.83
CA GLU A 36 3.29 6.07 -7.06
C GLU A 36 2.76 6.70 -8.34
N LEU A 37 2.78 5.97 -9.46
CA LEU A 37 2.24 6.46 -10.74
C LEU A 37 0.75 6.84 -10.66
N ARG A 38 -0.04 6.12 -9.86
CA ARG A 38 -1.49 6.34 -9.77
C ARG A 38 -1.90 7.36 -8.71
N TYR A 39 -1.19 7.45 -7.59
CA TYR A 39 -1.60 8.20 -6.40
C TYR A 39 -0.57 9.23 -5.91
N GLY A 40 0.60 9.33 -6.55
CA GLY A 40 1.60 10.35 -6.25
C GLY A 40 2.34 10.18 -4.92
N THR A 41 2.26 9.00 -4.29
CA THR A 41 2.95 8.69 -3.04
C THR A 41 3.29 7.21 -2.98
N THR A 42 4.19 6.79 -2.10
CA THR A 42 4.54 5.38 -1.94
C THR A 42 3.52 4.66 -1.04
N PRO A 43 3.31 3.33 -1.18
CA PRO A 43 2.40 2.57 -0.33
C PRO A 43 2.67 2.74 1.17
N VAL A 44 3.95 2.69 1.56
CA VAL A 44 4.37 2.82 2.97
C VAL A 44 4.14 4.24 3.49
N ARG A 45 4.44 5.25 2.68
CA ARG A 45 4.17 6.65 3.05
C ARG A 45 2.67 6.89 3.21
N TYR A 46 1.88 6.40 2.26
CA TYR A 46 0.42 6.45 2.35
C TYR A 46 -0.09 5.77 3.63
N GLN A 47 0.39 4.56 3.93
CA GLN A 47 0.02 3.80 5.13
C GLN A 47 0.29 4.60 6.42
N LYS A 48 1.46 5.23 6.55
CA LYS A 48 1.80 6.10 7.69
C LYS A 48 0.96 7.37 7.78
N GLN A 49 0.50 7.90 6.65
CA GLN A 49 -0.34 9.10 6.61
C GLN A 49 -1.78 8.82 7.06
N VAL A 50 -2.29 7.63 6.74
CA VAL A 50 -3.70 7.25 7.03
C VAL A 50 -3.85 6.44 8.32
N LEU A 51 -2.76 5.87 8.82
CA LEU A 51 -2.66 5.26 10.15
C LEU A 51 -1.68 6.12 10.95
N PRO A 52 -2.14 7.19 11.59
CA PRO A 52 -1.30 7.89 12.54
C PRO A 52 -0.81 6.86 13.57
N THR A 53 0.51 6.80 13.77
CA THR A 53 1.05 6.09 14.92
C THR A 53 0.53 6.83 16.15
N GLU A 54 -0.50 6.32 16.80
CA GLU A 54 -0.88 6.78 18.14
C GLU A 54 0.31 6.50 19.05
N LEU A 55 0.80 7.55 19.73
CA LEU A 55 1.82 7.46 20.78
C LEU A 55 1.20 6.92 22.06
#